data_AF-A0A421BJ04-F1
#
_entry.id   AF-A0A421BJ04-F1
#
_cell.length_a   1.000
_cell.length_b   1.000
_cell.length_c   1.000
_cell.angle_alpha   90.00
_cell.angle_beta   90.00
_cell.angle_gamma   90.00
#
_symmetry.space_group_name_H-M   'P 1'
#
loop_
_entity.id
_entity.type
_entity.pdbx_description
1 polymer ?
#
loop_
_entity_poly.entity_id
_entity_poly.type
_entity_poly.pdbx_seq_one_letter_code
_entity_poly.pdbx_strand_id
1 'polypeptide(L)'
;MAIEAINGVPGVPRVRCICDGCAREEVVTCDYEHGRGHVWVPKEGQAVRKMVGRGWGQVKARLLCPACEAARRASIFRRGAATCSPSTAAKGEGDGMKKTIEPSRQAPRTPTLAQRHEITGMLMLSYDHKAGRYTGAETDKTIAEAIGGGCMPGWVAEIREANFGPAGGNEEIEAIRAEIAALSARLDRVCAAVGPRAR
;
A
#
# COMPACT_ATOMS: atom_id res chain seq x y z
N MET A 1 -24.92 -16.97 6.76
CA MET A 1 -24.27 -17.31 5.48
C MET A 1 -25.25 -18.12 4.68
N ALA A 2 -25.42 -17.85 3.39
CA ALA A 2 -26.45 -18.50 2.58
C ALA A 2 -25.95 -19.86 2.03
N ILE A 3 -25.62 -20.77 2.94
CA ILE A 3 -25.29 -22.17 2.64
C ILE A 3 -26.40 -23.03 3.24
N GLU A 4 -27.18 -23.68 2.39
CA GLU A 4 -28.31 -24.51 2.80
C GLU A 4 -28.00 -25.99 2.56
N ALA A 5 -28.35 -26.82 3.55
CA ALA A 5 -28.23 -28.26 3.44
C ALA A 5 -29.25 -28.80 2.43
N ILE A 6 -28.80 -29.60 1.47
CA ILE A 6 -29.72 -30.36 0.61
C ILE A 6 -29.91 -31.73 1.24
N ASN A 7 -30.99 -31.89 2.01
CA ASN A 7 -31.35 -33.17 2.62
C ASN A 7 -32.17 -34.00 1.61
N GLY A 8 -31.84 -35.28 1.46
CA GLY A 8 -32.75 -36.25 0.82
C GLY A 8 -32.37 -36.82 -0.55
N VAL A 9 -31.14 -36.63 -1.04
CA VAL A 9 -30.65 -37.37 -2.23
C VAL A 9 -29.69 -38.47 -1.78
N PRO A 10 -29.99 -39.76 -2.03
CA PRO A 10 -29.04 -40.83 -1.79
C PRO A 10 -27.78 -40.60 -2.64
N GLY A 11 -26.62 -40.47 -1.98
CA GLY A 11 -25.34 -40.27 -2.67
C GLY A 11 -24.41 -39.27 -1.99
N VAL A 12 -23.57 -38.61 -2.79
CA VAL A 12 -22.55 -37.67 -2.31
C VAL A 12 -23.22 -36.47 -1.63
N PRO A 13 -22.85 -36.12 -0.38
CA PRO A 13 -23.46 -35.02 0.35
C PRO A 13 -23.17 -33.68 -0.35
N ARG A 14 -24.22 -32.83 -0.43
CA ARG A 14 -24.22 -31.58 -1.20
C ARG A 14 -24.88 -30.47 -0.42
N VAL A 15 -24.37 -29.26 -0.62
CA VAL A 15 -24.96 -28.02 -0.11
C VAL A 15 -25.27 -27.08 -1.25
N ARG A 16 -26.28 -26.26 -1.05
CA ARG A 16 -26.64 -25.15 -1.92
C ARG A 16 -25.99 -23.90 -1.39
N CYS A 17 -25.15 -23.25 -2.20
CA CYS A 17 -24.58 -21.95 -1.90
C CYS A 17 -25.35 -20.88 -2.68
N ILE A 18 -25.83 -19.86 -1.98
CA ILE A 18 -26.65 -18.78 -2.55
C ILE A 18 -25.86 -17.48 -2.46
N CYS A 19 -25.87 -16.70 -3.55
CA CYS A 19 -25.25 -15.38 -3.58
C CYS A 19 -26.10 -14.37 -2.81
N ASP A 20 -25.52 -13.70 -1.81
CA ASP A 20 -26.21 -12.65 -1.03
C ASP A 20 -26.57 -11.39 -1.87
N GLY A 21 -25.98 -11.24 -3.06
CA GLY A 21 -26.18 -10.07 -3.93
C GLY A 21 -27.27 -10.24 -4.99
N CYS A 22 -27.36 -11.42 -5.60
CA CYS A 22 -28.29 -11.67 -6.71
C CYS A 22 -29.08 -12.98 -6.58
N ALA A 23 -29.00 -13.64 -5.43
CA ALA A 23 -29.63 -14.94 -5.15
C ALA A 23 -29.24 -16.08 -6.12
N ARG A 24 -28.20 -15.92 -6.94
CA ARG A 24 -27.66 -17.01 -7.77
C ARG A 24 -27.28 -18.20 -6.88
N GLU A 25 -27.79 -19.37 -7.22
CA GLU A 25 -27.51 -20.61 -6.51
C GLU A 25 -26.47 -21.45 -7.24
N GLU A 26 -25.63 -22.16 -6.49
CA GLU A 26 -24.73 -23.17 -7.02
C GLU A 26 -24.61 -24.32 -6.01
N VAL A 27 -24.62 -25.55 -6.50
CA VAL A 27 -24.56 -26.75 -5.66
C VAL A 27 -23.14 -27.29 -5.64
N VAL A 28 -22.59 -27.46 -4.45
CA VAL A 28 -21.26 -28.04 -4.23
C VAL A 28 -21.32 -29.22 -3.29
N THR A 29 -20.42 -30.18 -3.51
CA THR A 29 -20.26 -31.30 -2.59
C THR A 29 -19.61 -30.81 -1.31
N CYS A 30 -20.11 -31.25 -0.17
CA CYS A 30 -19.60 -30.85 1.14
C CYS A 30 -19.85 -31.98 2.12
N ASP A 31 -18.86 -32.29 2.93
CA ASP A 31 -19.00 -33.25 4.01
C ASP A 31 -19.86 -32.64 5.12
N TYR A 32 -20.54 -33.50 5.87
CA TYR A 32 -21.34 -33.12 7.02
C TYR A 32 -20.63 -33.62 8.27
N GLU A 33 -20.67 -32.81 9.32
CA GLU A 33 -20.09 -33.14 10.61
C GLU A 33 -21.17 -33.15 11.69
N HIS A 34 -20.92 -33.93 12.75
CA HIS A 34 -21.81 -33.97 13.90
C HIS A 34 -21.63 -32.68 14.71
N GLY A 35 -22.65 -31.81 14.64
CA GLY A 35 -22.73 -30.63 15.47
C GLY A 35 -23.13 -30.95 16.91
N ARG A 36 -23.19 -29.90 17.75
CA ARG A 36 -23.73 -30.02 19.10
C ARG A 36 -25.20 -30.47 19.02
N GLY A 37 -25.56 -31.50 19.79
CA GLY A 37 -26.93 -32.05 19.80
C GLY A 37 -27.21 -33.13 18.76
N HIS A 38 -26.19 -33.82 18.24
CA HIS A 38 -26.32 -34.93 17.27
C HIS A 38 -26.99 -34.55 15.94
N VAL A 39 -27.04 -33.25 15.62
CA VAL A 39 -27.55 -32.76 14.33
C VAL A 39 -26.41 -32.79 13.30
N TRP A 40 -26.71 -33.30 12.10
CA TRP A 40 -25.79 -33.24 10.96
C TRP A 40 -25.75 -31.83 10.41
N VAL A 41 -24.60 -31.17 10.53
CA VAL A 41 -24.38 -29.81 10.04
C VAL A 41 -23.39 -29.85 8.88
N PRO A 42 -23.64 -29.14 7.77
CA PRO A 42 -22.66 -29.07 6.70
C PRO A 42 -21.37 -28.38 7.14
N LYS A 43 -20.22 -28.88 6.71
CA LYS A 43 -18.92 -28.28 6.97
C LYS A 43 -18.72 -27.01 6.12
N GLU A 44 -19.31 -25.91 6.54
CA GLU A 44 -19.36 -24.64 5.81
C GLU A 44 -17.99 -24.19 5.27
N GLY A 45 -16.92 -24.35 6.05
CA GLY A 45 -15.57 -23.99 5.63
C GLY A 45 -15.07 -24.75 4.39
N GLN A 46 -15.49 -26.00 4.19
CA GLN A 46 -15.17 -26.78 3.00
C GLN A 46 -15.96 -26.29 1.79
N ALA A 47 -17.25 -26.02 1.96
CA ALA A 47 -18.10 -25.45 0.91
C ALA A 47 -17.55 -24.10 0.45
N VAL A 48 -17.23 -23.19 1.38
CA VAL A 48 -16.64 -21.88 1.08
C VAL A 48 -15.33 -22.02 0.29
N ARG A 49 -14.41 -22.90 0.71
CA ARG A 49 -13.15 -23.12 -0.03
C ARG A 49 -13.39 -23.57 -1.47
N LYS A 50 -14.34 -24.47 -1.70
CA LYS A 50 -14.72 -24.92 -3.04
C LYS A 50 -15.33 -23.79 -3.87
N MET A 51 -16.19 -22.97 -3.28
CA MET A 51 -16.81 -21.82 -3.95
C MET A 51 -15.78 -20.76 -4.32
N VAL A 52 -14.84 -20.43 -3.41
CA VAL A 52 -13.74 -19.50 -3.69
C VAL A 52 -12.87 -20.01 -4.83
N GLY A 53 -12.57 -21.31 -4.87
CA GLY A 53 -11.86 -21.94 -5.99
C GLY A 53 -12.59 -21.82 -7.34
N ARG A 54 -13.90 -21.59 -7.35
CA ARG A 54 -14.74 -21.34 -8.54
C ARG A 54 -14.92 -19.85 -8.85
N GLY A 55 -14.17 -18.97 -8.17
CA GLY A 55 -14.20 -17.52 -8.40
C GLY A 55 -15.27 -16.77 -7.62
N TRP A 56 -15.91 -17.39 -6.63
CA TRP A 56 -16.79 -16.68 -5.70
C TRP A 56 -15.98 -15.88 -4.69
N GLY A 57 -16.48 -14.72 -4.28
CA GLY A 57 -15.86 -13.88 -3.28
C GLY A 57 -16.49 -14.07 -1.90
N GLN A 58 -15.66 -14.28 -0.87
CA GLN A 58 -16.10 -14.23 0.52
C GLN A 58 -15.73 -12.86 1.12
N VAL A 59 -16.74 -12.09 1.50
CA VAL A 59 -16.56 -10.76 2.10
C VAL A 59 -17.18 -10.76 3.49
N LYS A 60 -16.34 -10.80 4.53
CA LYS A 60 -16.78 -10.98 5.92
C LYS A 60 -17.63 -12.25 6.03
N ALA A 61 -18.94 -12.09 6.30
CA ALA A 61 -19.91 -13.19 6.44
C ALA A 61 -20.84 -13.36 5.22
N ARG A 62 -20.51 -12.74 4.08
CA ARG A 62 -21.30 -12.82 2.84
C ARG A 62 -20.55 -13.57 1.75
N LEU A 63 -21.30 -14.38 0.99
CA LEU A 63 -20.83 -15.13 -0.16
C LEU A 63 -21.39 -14.48 -1.44
N LEU A 64 -20.50 -14.03 -2.32
CA LEU A 64 -20.85 -13.32 -3.55
C LEU A 64 -20.42 -14.14 -4.76
N CYS A 65 -21.32 -14.25 -5.74
CA CYS A 65 -20.97 -14.83 -7.03
C CYS A 65 -19.94 -13.96 -7.77
N PRO A 66 -19.22 -14.52 -8.77
CA PRO A 66 -18.18 -13.79 -9.49
C PRO A 66 -18.65 -12.44 -10.07
N ALA A 67 -19.89 -12.37 -10.56
CA ALA A 67 -20.47 -11.15 -11.10
C ALA A 67 -20.73 -10.07 -10.02
N CYS A 68 -21.31 -10.45 -8.88
CA CYS A 68 -21.55 -9.54 -7.77
C CYS A 68 -20.24 -9.09 -7.12
N GLU A 69 -19.25 -9.97 -7.06
CA GLU A 69 -17.93 -9.62 -6.56
C GLU A 69 -17.22 -8.62 -7.49
N ALA A 70 -17.25 -8.86 -8.81
CA ALA A 70 -16.74 -7.93 -9.80
C ALA A 70 -17.43 -6.55 -9.71
N ALA A 71 -18.77 -6.53 -9.62
CA ALA A 71 -19.54 -5.31 -9.44
C ALA A 71 -19.17 -4.57 -8.13
N ARG A 72 -18.99 -5.31 -7.02
CA ARG A 72 -18.54 -4.76 -5.74
C ARG A 72 -17.15 -4.15 -5.87
N ARG A 73 -16.17 -4.86 -6.46
CA ARG A 73 -14.81 -4.36 -6.69
C ARG A 73 -14.83 -3.09 -7.54
N ALA A 74 -15.62 -3.06 -8.61
CA ALA A 74 -15.82 -1.85 -9.44
C ALA A 74 -16.46 -0.69 -8.67
N SER A 75 -17.36 -0.97 -7.72
CA SER A 75 -17.97 0.06 -6.86
C SER A 75 -17.00 0.62 -5.81
N ILE A 76 -16.05 -0.19 -5.33
CA ILE A 76 -15.01 0.24 -4.40
C ILE A 76 -13.98 1.07 -5.17
N PHE A 77 -13.57 0.63 -6.35
CA PHE A 77 -12.68 1.39 -7.22
C PHE A 77 -13.25 2.77 -7.57
N ARG A 78 -14.54 2.84 -7.94
CA ARG A 78 -15.23 4.11 -8.19
C ARG A 78 -15.34 5.01 -6.96
N ARG A 79 -15.47 4.45 -5.76
CA ARG A 79 -15.52 5.21 -4.50
C ARG A 79 -14.13 5.64 -4.00
N GLY A 80 -13.09 4.84 -4.25
CA GLY A 80 -11.70 5.21 -3.99
C GLY A 80 -11.19 6.30 -4.96
N ALA A 81 -11.81 6.44 -6.13
CA ALA A 81 -11.59 7.57 -7.02
C ALA A 81 -12.33 8.87 -6.59
N ALA A 82 -13.25 8.81 -5.62
CA ALA A 82 -14.01 9.99 -5.18
C ALA A 82 -13.22 10.91 -4.21
N THR A 83 -12.02 10.52 -3.77
CA THR A 83 -11.10 11.39 -3.03
C THR A 83 -10.05 12.08 -3.90
N CYS A 84 -10.14 11.94 -5.23
CA CYS A 84 -9.38 12.77 -6.16
C CYS A 84 -10.32 13.23 -7.28
N SER A 85 -10.73 14.50 -7.24
CA SER A 85 -11.51 15.15 -8.30
C SER A 85 -10.92 14.87 -9.68
N PRO A 86 -11.69 14.29 -10.63
CA PRO A 86 -11.28 14.28 -12.02
C PRO A 86 -11.69 15.62 -12.65
N SER A 87 -10.69 16.43 -13.01
CA SER A 87 -10.87 17.45 -14.03
C SER A 87 -11.15 16.76 -15.38
N THR A 88 -12.19 17.25 -16.05
CA THR A 88 -12.83 16.75 -17.27
C THR A 88 -11.94 16.72 -18.51
N ALA A 89 -11.99 15.64 -19.29
CA ALA A 89 -11.99 15.60 -20.77
C ALA A 89 -12.12 14.13 -21.23
N ALA A 90 -13.28 13.69 -21.70
CA ALA A 90 -13.77 13.74 -23.09
C ALA A 90 -13.42 12.47 -23.89
N LYS A 91 -14.48 11.91 -24.51
CA LYS A 91 -14.52 10.70 -25.34
C LYS A 91 -13.67 10.81 -26.61
N GLY A 92 -13.21 9.67 -27.12
CA GLY A 92 -12.80 9.48 -28.49
C GLY A 92 -12.54 8.02 -28.81
N GLU A 93 -13.47 7.37 -29.50
CA GLU A 93 -13.28 6.12 -30.23
C GLU A 93 -12.37 6.34 -31.43
N GLY A 94 -11.58 5.33 -31.80
CA GLY A 94 -11.25 5.06 -33.20
C GLY A 94 -9.83 5.39 -33.68
N ASP A 95 -9.32 4.39 -34.39
CA ASP A 95 -8.37 4.44 -35.50
C ASP A 95 -6.85 4.40 -35.25
N GLY A 96 -6.22 3.54 -36.04
CA GLY A 96 -4.86 3.09 -35.88
C GLY A 96 -3.86 4.11 -36.41
N MET A 97 -2.69 4.14 -35.78
CA MET A 97 -1.49 4.64 -36.43
C MET A 97 -0.28 3.96 -35.81
N LYS A 98 0.37 3.10 -36.61
CA LYS A 98 1.72 2.60 -36.34
C LYS A 98 2.64 3.81 -36.20
N LYS A 99 3.21 4.01 -35.02
CA LYS A 99 4.44 4.79 -34.89
C LYS A 99 5.49 3.94 -34.22
N THR A 100 6.36 3.39 -35.06
CA THR A 100 7.69 2.93 -34.69
C THR A 100 8.37 4.07 -33.92
N ILE A 101 8.74 3.82 -32.67
CA ILE A 101 9.56 4.72 -31.87
C ILE A 101 10.75 3.91 -31.37
N GLU A 102 11.92 4.19 -31.94
CA GLU A 102 13.22 3.82 -31.40
C GLU A 102 13.44 4.48 -30.02
N PRO A 103 14.15 3.81 -29.09
CA PRO A 103 14.13 4.16 -27.68
C PRO A 103 15.08 5.32 -27.38
N SER A 104 14.54 6.50 -27.02
CA SER A 104 15.34 7.50 -26.31
C SER A 104 15.40 7.12 -24.83
N ARG A 105 16.62 6.82 -24.41
CA ARG A 105 17.05 6.29 -23.11
C ARG A 105 17.00 7.34 -22.00
N GLN A 106 15.86 8.00 -21.78
CA GLN A 106 15.68 8.91 -20.65
C GLN A 106 14.74 8.25 -19.65
N ALA A 107 15.31 7.86 -18.50
CA ALA A 107 14.55 7.38 -17.36
C ALA A 107 13.37 8.32 -17.07
N PRO A 108 12.22 7.79 -16.66
CA PRO A 108 11.05 8.63 -16.38
C PRO A 108 11.42 9.72 -15.39
N ARG A 109 11.11 10.98 -15.75
CA ARG A 109 11.32 12.17 -14.90
C ARG A 109 10.50 12.13 -13.61
N THR A 110 9.56 11.19 -13.53
CA THR A 110 8.67 10.95 -12.41
C THR A 110 8.98 9.61 -11.76
N PRO A 111 8.83 9.48 -10.43
CA PRO A 111 9.03 8.21 -9.76
C PRO A 111 8.01 7.20 -10.29
N THR A 112 8.50 5.98 -10.56
CA THR A 112 7.63 4.85 -10.91
C THR A 112 6.64 4.57 -9.78
N LEU A 113 5.53 3.90 -10.08
CA LEU A 113 4.52 3.60 -9.06
C LEU A 113 5.11 2.77 -7.90
N ALA A 114 5.99 1.81 -8.22
CA ALA A 114 6.71 1.02 -7.21
C ALA A 114 7.58 1.90 -6.31
N GLN A 115 8.38 2.79 -6.90
CA GLN A 115 9.20 3.75 -6.13
C GLN A 115 8.34 4.67 -5.26
N ARG A 116 7.17 5.13 -5.74
CA ARG A 116 6.26 5.93 -4.91
C ARG A 116 5.81 5.16 -3.67
N HIS A 117 5.44 3.89 -3.83
CA HIS A 117 5.05 3.05 -2.70
C HIS A 117 6.20 2.81 -1.71
N GLU A 118 7.41 2.59 -2.21
CA GLU A 118 8.61 2.42 -1.37
C GLU A 118 8.94 3.72 -0.61
N ILE A 119 8.90 4.87 -1.29
CA ILE A 119 9.09 6.19 -0.67
C ILE A 119 8.06 6.42 0.42
N THR A 120 6.78 6.19 0.14
CA THR A 120 5.72 6.34 1.15
C THR A 120 5.94 5.39 2.32
N GLY A 121 6.29 4.12 2.06
CA GLY A 121 6.57 3.14 3.10
C GLY A 121 7.73 3.54 4.01
N MET A 122 8.83 4.02 3.44
CA MET A 122 9.97 4.53 4.21
C MET A 122 9.60 5.75 5.05
N LEU A 123 8.88 6.72 4.47
CA LEU A 123 8.42 7.90 5.20
C LEU A 123 7.50 7.55 6.38
N MET A 124 6.65 6.52 6.26
CA MET A 124 5.82 6.08 7.38
C MET A 124 6.62 5.51 8.57
N LEU A 125 7.85 5.03 8.33
CA LEU A 125 8.72 4.47 9.37
C LEU A 125 9.65 5.52 9.98
N SER A 126 10.13 6.46 9.16
CA SER A 126 11.16 7.42 9.54
C SER A 126 10.67 8.85 9.76
N TYR A 127 9.38 9.14 9.58
CA TYR A 127 8.85 10.49 9.73
C TYR A 127 7.84 10.59 10.88
N ASP A 128 8.09 11.50 11.82
CA ASP A 128 7.16 11.82 12.89
C ASP A 128 6.17 12.88 12.42
N HIS A 129 4.95 12.45 12.11
CA HIS A 129 3.85 13.33 11.71
C HIS A 129 3.45 14.35 12.78
N LYS A 130 3.64 14.03 14.07
CA LYS A 130 3.26 14.95 15.17
C LYS A 130 4.32 16.02 15.35
N ALA A 131 5.60 15.64 15.30
CA ALA A 131 6.71 16.58 15.43
C ALA A 131 7.07 17.28 14.11
N GLY A 132 6.53 16.84 12.97
CA GLY A 132 6.78 17.42 11.66
C GLY A 132 8.25 17.34 11.24
N ARG A 133 8.92 16.24 11.58
CA ARG A 133 10.35 16.02 11.30
C ARG A 133 10.68 14.53 11.21
N TYR A 134 11.83 14.21 10.64
CA TYR A 134 12.35 12.84 10.64
C TYR A 134 12.67 12.33 12.05
N THR A 135 12.52 11.02 12.24
CA THR A 135 12.96 10.30 13.44
C THR A 135 14.43 9.92 13.27
N GLY A 136 15.30 10.60 14.00
CA GLY A 136 16.75 10.36 13.97
C GLY A 136 17.47 11.08 12.83
N ALA A 137 18.42 10.40 12.19
CA ALA A 137 19.32 10.98 11.19
C ALA A 137 18.81 10.88 9.74
N GLU A 138 17.56 10.46 9.55
CA GLU A 138 16.98 10.29 8.22
C GLU A 138 16.71 11.63 7.54
N THR A 139 16.89 11.66 6.22
CA THR A 139 16.67 12.81 5.35
C THR A 139 16.10 12.34 4.01
N ASP A 140 15.58 13.26 3.20
CA ASP A 140 15.14 12.94 1.83
C ASP A 140 16.25 12.23 1.02
N LYS A 141 17.52 12.58 1.29
CA LYS A 141 18.68 11.99 0.64
C LYS A 141 18.93 10.55 1.09
N THR A 142 18.97 10.28 2.39
CA THR A 142 19.23 8.93 2.91
C THR A 142 18.12 7.95 2.54
N ILE A 143 16.87 8.43 2.48
CA ILE A 143 15.72 7.63 2.01
C ILE A 143 15.85 7.30 0.52
N ALA A 144 16.21 8.27 -0.32
CA ALA A 144 16.43 8.03 -1.75
C ALA A 144 17.59 7.04 -2.00
N GLU A 145 18.67 7.17 -1.24
CA GLU A 145 19.82 6.25 -1.30
C GLU A 145 19.44 4.82 -0.84
N ALA A 146 18.64 4.70 0.22
CA ALA A 146 18.17 3.41 0.73
C ALA A 146 17.26 2.67 -0.24
N ILE A 147 16.38 3.39 -0.96
CA ILE A 147 15.51 2.82 -1.99
C ILE A 147 16.32 2.43 -3.23
N GLY A 148 17.32 3.23 -3.59
CA GLY A 148 18.16 2.96 -4.75
C GLY A 148 17.37 3.03 -6.07
N GLY A 149 17.84 2.31 -7.10
CA GLY A 149 17.14 2.24 -8.39
C GLY A 149 17.00 3.58 -9.14
N GLY A 150 17.88 4.54 -8.87
CA GLY A 150 17.81 5.90 -9.43
C GLY A 150 16.72 6.77 -8.80
N CYS A 151 16.24 6.42 -7.59
CA CYS A 151 15.36 7.28 -6.82
C CYS A 151 16.06 8.60 -6.49
N MET A 152 15.44 9.72 -6.88
CA MET A 152 15.99 11.05 -6.64
C MET A 152 15.47 11.62 -5.30
N PRO A 153 16.32 12.29 -4.49
CA PRO A 153 15.88 12.94 -3.25
C PRO A 153 14.74 13.95 -3.44
N GLY A 154 14.68 14.61 -4.61
CA GLY A 154 13.60 15.54 -4.93
C GLY A 154 12.22 14.88 -4.96
N TRP A 155 12.13 13.62 -5.42
CA TRP A 155 10.85 12.89 -5.40
C TRP A 155 10.41 12.52 -3.98
N VAL A 156 11.38 12.24 -3.10
CA VAL A 156 11.10 12.00 -1.68
C VAL A 156 10.57 13.27 -1.02
N ALA A 157 11.20 14.41 -1.28
CA ALA A 157 10.76 15.71 -0.77
C ALA A 157 9.34 16.06 -1.24
N GLU A 158 9.05 15.88 -2.53
CA GLU A 158 7.70 16.11 -3.08
C GLU A 158 6.64 15.22 -2.41
N ILE A 159 6.91 13.93 -2.25
CA ILE A 159 5.97 12.98 -1.63
C ILE A 159 5.81 13.22 -0.13
N ARG A 160 6.89 13.61 0.55
CA ARG A 160 6.87 13.99 1.96
C ARG A 160 6.03 15.23 2.17
N GLU A 161 6.27 16.29 1.41
CA GLU A 161 5.52 17.54 1.57
C GLU A 161 4.03 17.34 1.24
N ALA A 162 3.72 16.54 0.21
CA ALA A 162 2.34 16.27 -0.17
C ALA A 162 1.54 15.42 0.84
N ASN A 163 2.18 14.47 1.54
CA ASN A 163 1.46 13.49 2.38
C ASN A 163 1.77 13.57 3.88
N PHE A 164 2.91 14.15 4.27
CA PHE A 164 3.45 14.11 5.63
C PHE A 164 3.67 15.51 6.22
N GLY A 165 4.33 16.40 5.48
CA GLY A 165 4.64 17.77 5.92
C GLY A 165 6.05 18.27 5.56
N PRO A 166 6.45 19.45 6.07
CA PRO A 166 7.76 20.06 5.79
C PRO A 166 8.90 19.22 6.37
N ALA A 167 10.15 19.43 5.97
CA ALA A 167 11.24 18.51 6.40
C ALA A 167 11.51 18.56 7.92
N GLY A 168 10.94 19.56 8.60
CA GLY A 168 11.34 19.97 9.93
C GLY A 168 12.72 20.62 9.89
N GLY A 169 12.95 21.61 10.76
CA GLY A 169 14.31 22.02 11.07
C GLY A 169 14.96 20.92 11.92
N ASN A 170 16.17 20.50 11.58
CA ASN A 170 16.93 19.60 12.44
C ASN A 170 17.61 20.44 13.54
N GLU A 171 16.83 20.82 14.54
CA GLU A 171 17.28 21.63 15.70
C GLU A 171 18.51 21.02 16.38
N GLU A 172 18.62 19.68 16.40
CA GLU A 172 19.82 18.98 16.87
C GLU A 172 21.03 19.23 15.98
N ILE A 173 20.90 19.22 14.66
CA ILE A 173 22.02 19.54 13.76
C ILE A 173 22.47 20.99 13.96
N GLU A 174 21.55 21.93 14.12
CA GLU A 174 21.92 23.32 14.37
C GLU A 174 22.58 23.50 15.74
N ALA A 175 22.11 22.80 16.77
CA ALA A 175 22.76 22.76 18.08
C ALA A 175 24.18 22.17 17.99
N ILE A 176 24.35 21.05 17.29
CA ILE A 176 25.66 20.41 17.07
C ILE A 176 26.60 21.34 16.28
N ARG A 177 26.10 22.04 15.25
CA ARG A 177 26.88 23.03 14.49
C ARG A 177 27.34 24.17 15.39
N ALA A 178 26.46 24.66 16.28
CA ALA A 178 26.80 25.69 17.24
C ALA A 178 27.87 25.22 18.24
N GLU A 179 27.77 23.97 18.73
CA GLU A 179 28.78 23.37 19.61
C GLU A 179 30.13 23.20 18.91
N ILE A 180 30.16 22.73 17.67
CA ILE A 180 31.40 22.60 16.87
C ILE A 180 32.04 23.98 16.67
N ALA A 181 31.25 25.01 16.36
CA ALA A 181 31.74 26.37 16.21
C ALA A 181 32.34 26.91 17.52
N ALA A 182 31.68 26.66 18.66
CA ALA A 182 32.17 27.05 19.97
C ALA A 182 33.47 26.31 20.35
N LEU A 183 33.56 25.01 20.05
CA LEU A 183 34.77 24.21 20.26
C LEU A 183 35.92 24.68 19.38
N SER A 184 35.65 25.00 18.12
CA SER A 184 36.65 25.52 17.18
C SER A 184 37.19 26.87 17.66
N ALA A 185 36.31 27.80 18.06
CA ALA A 185 36.73 29.08 18.64
C ALA A 185 37.54 28.92 19.94
N ARG A 186 37.22 27.90 20.76
CA ARG A 186 38.01 27.58 21.96
C ARG A 186 39.39 27.05 21.59
N LEU A 187 39.50 26.18 20.58
CA LEU A 187 40.77 25.69 20.07
C LEU A 187 41.62 26.82 19.51
N ASP A 188 41.05 27.73 18.72
CA ASP A 188 41.78 28.88 18.17
C ASP A 188 42.37 29.76 19.28
N ARG A 189 41.61 30.01 20.35
CA ARG A 189 42.12 30.74 21.53
C ARG A 189 43.26 30.01 22.23
N VAL A 190 43.15 28.69 22.40
CA VAL A 190 44.22 27.88 23.01
C VAL A 190 45.46 27.87 22.13
N CYS A 191 45.32 27.68 20.82
CA CYS A 191 46.42 27.73 19.86
C CYS A 191 47.11 29.10 19.86
N ALA A 192 46.33 30.19 19.91
CA ALA A 192 46.88 31.54 20.04
C ALA A 192 47.63 31.75 21.37
N ALA A 193 47.13 31.18 22.47
CA ALA A 193 47.75 31.31 23.79
C ALA A 193 49.03 30.49 23.96
N VAL A 194 49.15 29.33 23.31
CA VAL A 194 50.35 28.47 23.39
C VAL A 194 51.47 28.99 22.49
N GLY A 195 51.16 29.75 21.45
CA GLY A 195 52.12 30.29 20.49
C GLY A 195 52.86 29.19 19.69
N PRO A 196 53.67 29.55 18.68
CA PRO A 196 54.54 28.57 18.04
C PRO A 196 55.51 28.01 19.08
N ARG A 197 55.61 26.67 19.16
CA ARG A 197 56.67 26.02 19.95
C ARG A 197 58.02 26.57 19.47
N ALA A 198 58.64 27.41 20.30
CA ALA A 198 60.01 27.84 20.09
C ALA A 198 60.89 26.60 19.94
N ARG A 199 61.61 26.53 18.82
CA ARG A 199 62.62 25.48 18.56
C ARG A 199 63.80 25.63 19.52
#